data_AF-A0A353GWB3-F1
#
_entry.id   AF-A0A353GWB3-F1
#
_cell.length_a   1.000
_cell.length_b   1.000
_cell.length_c   1.000
_cell.angle_alpha   90.00
_cell.angle_beta   90.00
_cell.angle_gamma   90.00
#
_symmetry.space_group_name_H-M   'P 1'
#
loop_
_entity.id
_entity.type
_entity.pdbx_description
1 polymer ?
#
loop_
_entity_poly.entity_id
_entity_poly.type
_entity_poly.pdbx_seq_one_letter_code
_entity_poly.pdbx_strand_id
1 'polypeptide(L)'
;MVRSFKGSLKKFIEDRVDEIGNKFVIKNKEYKKLADYSTKVHYQIRDNLPDNIKKLIGEYETINTSMQCISEEIMYEQGFIDGIRSNEIIKSIKH
;
A
#
# COMPACT_ATOMS: atom_id res chain seq x y z
N MET A 1 15.06 10.44 21.99
CA MET A 1 15.45 10.94 20.65
C MET A 1 15.03 9.98 19.53
N VAL A 2 15.39 8.68 19.56
CA VAL A 2 15.02 7.69 18.51
C VAL A 2 13.49 7.50 18.33
N ARG A 3 12.70 7.52 19.42
CA ARG A 3 11.22 7.46 19.35
C ARG A 3 10.59 8.63 18.56
N SER A 4 11.22 9.80 18.61
CA SER A 4 10.75 11.01 17.90
C SER A 4 10.96 10.88 16.39
N PHE A 5 12.09 10.29 15.97
CA PHE A 5 12.42 10.12 14.56
C PHE A 5 11.52 9.07 13.90
N LYS A 6 11.35 7.90 14.54
CA LYS A 6 10.48 6.84 14.01
C LYS A 6 9.02 7.31 13.87
N GLY A 7 8.50 8.06 14.85
CA GLY A 7 7.15 8.65 14.75
C GLY A 7 7.03 9.68 13.63
N SER A 8 8.06 10.51 13.43
CA SER A 8 8.07 11.50 12.35
C SER A 8 8.17 10.86 10.96
N LEU A 9 8.98 9.80 10.84
CA LEU A 9 9.11 9.02 9.61
C LEU A 9 7.79 8.31 9.25
N LYS A 10 7.15 7.67 10.24
CA LYS A 10 5.85 7.03 10.04
C LYS A 10 4.82 8.02 9.53
N LYS A 11 4.71 9.19 10.17
CA LYS A 11 3.80 10.25 9.72
C LYS A 11 4.12 10.73 8.30
N PHE A 12 5.40 10.91 7.96
CA PHE A 12 5.80 11.30 6.61
C PHE A 12 5.40 10.25 5.56
N ILE A 13 5.57 8.97 5.86
CA ILE A 13 5.15 7.87 4.98
C ILE A 13 3.62 7.90 4.81
N GLU A 14 2.86 8.02 5.90
CA GLU A 14 1.39 8.12 5.87
C GLU A 14 0.93 9.29 4.98
N ASP A 15 1.44 10.50 5.24
CA ASP A 15 1.12 11.70 4.45
C ASP A 15 1.44 11.50 2.96
N ARG A 16 2.53 10.79 2.65
CA ARG A 16 2.96 10.53 1.28
C ARG A 16 2.09 9.48 0.59
N VAL A 17 1.69 8.42 1.30
CA VAL A 17 0.77 7.40 0.79
C VAL A 17 -0.57 8.04 0.45
N ASP A 18 -1.10 8.88 1.33
CA ASP A 18 -2.34 9.63 1.10
C ASP A 18 -2.22 10.57 -0.10
N GLU A 19 -1.10 11.26 -0.23
CA GLU A 19 -0.85 12.12 -1.39
C GLU A 19 -0.81 11.31 -2.69
N ILE A 20 -0.09 10.17 -2.70
CA ILE A 20 0.02 9.29 -3.87
C ILE A 20 -1.36 8.77 -4.26
N GLY A 21 -2.11 8.24 -3.29
CA GLY A 21 -3.47 7.76 -3.48
C GLY A 21 -4.37 8.82 -4.10
N ASN A 22 -4.46 9.98 -3.45
CA ASN A 22 -5.40 11.03 -3.83
C ASN A 22 -5.01 11.79 -5.10
N LYS A 23 -3.70 12.03 -5.33
CA LYS A 23 -3.27 12.85 -6.47
C LYS A 23 -2.95 12.05 -7.71
N PHE A 24 -2.45 10.82 -7.57
CA PHE A 24 -1.93 10.04 -8.70
C PHE A 24 -2.80 8.83 -8.99
N VAL A 25 -3.08 8.01 -7.99
CA VAL A 25 -3.79 6.73 -8.17
C VAL A 25 -5.25 6.97 -8.58
N ILE A 26 -5.99 7.79 -7.84
CA ILE A 26 -7.42 8.07 -8.14
C ILE A 26 -7.61 8.75 -9.51
N LYS A 27 -6.62 9.49 -9.99
CA LYS A 27 -6.66 10.14 -11.31
C LYS A 27 -6.29 9.20 -12.46
N ASN A 28 -5.70 8.04 -12.16
CA ASN A 28 -5.37 7.05 -13.17
C ASN A 28 -6.66 6.34 -13.64
N LYS A 29 -7.04 6.61 -14.89
CA LYS A 29 -8.27 6.07 -15.50
C LYS A 29 -8.25 4.54 -15.61
N GLU A 30 -7.10 3.96 -15.90
CA GLU A 30 -6.93 2.51 -16.02
C GLU A 30 -7.08 1.83 -14.67
N TYR A 31 -6.42 2.36 -13.64
CA TYR A 31 -6.58 1.90 -12.27
C TYR A 31 -8.05 1.94 -11.85
N LYS A 32 -8.75 3.06 -12.07
CA LYS A 32 -10.17 3.19 -11.71
C LYS A 32 -11.03 2.16 -12.42
N LYS A 33 -10.82 1.95 -13.74
CA LYS A 33 -11.55 0.95 -14.51
C LYS A 33 -11.33 -0.46 -13.98
N LEU A 34 -10.09 -0.80 -13.62
CA LEU A 34 -9.75 -2.10 -13.05
C LEU A 34 -10.33 -2.27 -11.64
N ALA A 35 -10.31 -1.23 -10.81
CA ALA A 35 -10.91 -1.23 -9.48
C ALA A 35 -12.43 -1.46 -9.57
N ASP A 36 -13.14 -0.70 -10.42
CA ASP A 36 -14.58 -0.86 -10.64
C ASP A 36 -14.91 -2.28 -11.13
N TYR A 37 -14.11 -2.82 -12.05
CA TYR A 37 -14.28 -4.17 -12.56
C TYR A 37 -14.02 -5.24 -11.48
N SER A 38 -12.96 -5.07 -10.69
CA SER A 38 -12.62 -5.95 -9.57
C SER A 38 -13.75 -6.02 -8.56
N THR A 39 -14.30 -4.86 -8.15
CA THR A 39 -15.46 -4.80 -7.25
C THR A 39 -16.68 -5.51 -7.83
N LYS A 40 -16.97 -5.32 -9.12
CA LYS A 40 -18.08 -6.00 -9.79
C LYS A 40 -17.90 -7.53 -9.78
N VAL A 41 -16.71 -8.02 -10.12
CA VAL A 41 -16.40 -9.46 -10.12
C VAL A 41 -16.49 -10.03 -8.70
N HIS A 42 -15.98 -9.31 -7.70
CA HIS A 42 -16.08 -9.73 -6.30
C HIS A 42 -17.54 -9.91 -5.87
N TYR A 43 -18.43 -8.96 -6.19
CA TYR A 43 -19.86 -9.12 -5.87
C TYR A 43 -20.50 -10.30 -6.59
N GLN A 44 -20.16 -10.53 -7.86
CA GLN A 44 -20.65 -11.70 -8.60
C GLN A 44 -20.19 -13.00 -7.94
N ILE A 45 -18.94 -13.10 -7.51
CA ILE A 45 -18.42 -14.26 -6.79
C ILE A 45 -19.19 -14.44 -5.47
N ARG A 46 -19.25 -13.39 -4.65
CA ARG A 46 -19.91 -13.41 -3.34
C ARG A 46 -21.37 -13.84 -3.44
N ASP A 47 -22.11 -13.30 -4.40
CA ASP A 47 -23.55 -13.53 -4.52
C ASP A 47 -23.90 -14.94 -5.02
N ASN A 48 -22.95 -15.65 -5.65
CA ASN A 48 -23.14 -17.02 -6.15
C ASN A 48 -22.58 -18.10 -5.21
N LEU A 49 -21.94 -17.72 -4.10
CA LEU A 49 -21.36 -18.69 -3.17
C LEU A 49 -22.35 -19.12 -2.07
N PRO A 50 -22.22 -20.35 -1.55
CA PRO A 50 -22.88 -20.75 -0.30
C PRO A 50 -22.37 -19.95 0.90
N ASP A 51 -23.22 -19.72 1.91
CA ASP A 51 -22.89 -18.84 3.06
C ASP A 51 -21.68 -19.31 3.87
N ASN A 52 -21.50 -20.62 4.03
CA ASN A 52 -20.33 -21.18 4.71
C ASN A 52 -19.01 -20.88 3.97
N ILE A 53 -19.07 -20.71 2.64
CA ILE A 53 -17.90 -20.38 1.81
C ILE A 53 -17.68 -18.85 1.76
N LYS A 54 -18.74 -18.04 1.75
CA LYS A 54 -18.62 -16.57 1.84
C LYS A 54 -17.81 -16.14 3.06
N LYS A 55 -18.03 -16.78 4.21
CA LYS A 55 -17.28 -16.49 5.44
C LYS A 55 -15.79 -16.74 5.26
N LEU A 56 -15.42 -17.88 4.71
CA LEU A 56 -14.01 -18.25 4.48
C LEU A 56 -13.33 -17.31 3.49
N ILE A 57 -14.02 -16.88 2.43
CA ILE A 57 -13.48 -15.89 1.49
C ILE A 57 -13.30 -14.53 2.15
N GLY A 58 -14.26 -14.07 2.96
CA GLY A 58 -14.11 -12.81 3.70
C GLY A 58 -12.95 -12.84 4.69
N GLU A 59 -12.75 -13.97 5.38
CA GLU A 59 -11.59 -14.19 6.26
C GLU A 59 -10.28 -14.16 5.45
N TYR A 60 -10.23 -14.86 4.31
CA TYR A 60 -9.07 -14.85 3.41
C TYR A 60 -8.74 -13.44 2.90
N GLU A 61 -9.73 -12.67 2.45
CA GLU A 61 -9.55 -11.30 1.97
C GLU A 61 -9.04 -10.37 3.07
N THR A 62 -9.54 -10.53 4.30
CA THR A 62 -9.08 -9.78 5.47
C THR A 62 -7.62 -10.07 5.79
N ILE A 63 -7.24 -11.36 5.80
CA ILE A 63 -5.86 -11.79 6.03
C ILE A 63 -4.94 -11.24 4.93
N ASN A 64 -5.33 -11.40 3.67
CA ASN A 64 -4.53 -10.95 2.53
C ASN A 64 -4.35 -9.43 2.52
N THR A 65 -5.41 -8.67 2.82
CA THR A 65 -5.34 -7.21 2.96
C THR A 65 -4.40 -6.82 4.09
N SER A 66 -4.49 -7.49 5.24
CA SER A 66 -3.60 -7.21 6.38
C SER A 66 -2.13 -7.49 6.06
N MET A 67 -1.86 -8.61 5.36
CA MET A 67 -0.51 -8.94 4.87
C MET A 67 0.00 -7.89 3.90
N GLN A 68 -0.86 -7.40 3.00
CA GLN A 68 -0.51 -6.34 2.07
C GLN A 68 -0.17 -5.04 2.81
N CYS A 69 -0.98 -4.59 3.77
CA CYS A 69 -0.69 -3.39 4.57
C CYS A 69 0.66 -3.48 5.29
N ILE A 70 0.98 -4.64 5.89
CA ILE A 70 2.28 -4.87 6.54
C ILE A 70 3.41 -4.78 5.51
N SER A 71 3.23 -5.41 4.34
CA SER A 71 4.23 -5.41 3.27
C SER A 71 4.48 -4.00 2.74
N GLU A 72 3.42 -3.20 2.57
CA GLU A 72 3.50 -1.81 2.14
C GLU A 72 4.24 -0.94 3.17
N GLU A 73 3.93 -1.07 4.47
CA GLU A 73 4.64 -0.35 5.54
C GLU A 73 6.15 -0.63 5.49
N ILE A 74 6.54 -1.90 5.39
CA ILE A 74 7.94 -2.32 5.28
C ILE A 74 8.58 -1.77 4.00
N MET A 75 7.89 -1.84 2.87
CA MET A 75 8.40 -1.38 1.58
C MET A 75 8.66 0.13 1.57
N TYR A 76 7.75 0.92 2.14
CA TYR A 76 7.92 2.37 2.23
C TYR A 76 9.04 2.76 3.21
N GLU A 77 9.12 2.12 4.37
CA GLU A 77 10.23 2.33 5.31
C GLU A 77 11.57 2.04 4.64
N GLN A 78 11.67 0.90 3.96
CA GLN A 78 12.92 0.49 3.34
C GLN A 78 13.29 1.34 2.12
N GLY A 79 12.30 1.70 1.28
CA GLY A 79 12.51 2.60 0.15
C GLY A 79 12.99 3.99 0.58
N PHE A 80 12.53 4.51 1.73
CA PHE A 80 13.04 5.76 2.29
C PHE A 80 14.51 5.64 2.72
N ILE A 81 14.87 4.57 3.44
CA ILE A 81 16.25 4.30 3.87
C ILE A 81 17.18 4.18 2.65
N ASP A 82 16.75 3.45 1.63
CA ASP A 82 17.54 3.27 0.41
C ASP A 82 17.69 4.57 -0.39
N GLY A 83 16.69 5.44 -0.36
CA GLY A 83 16.78 6.80 -0.90
C GLY A 83 17.85 7.66 -0.21
N ILE A 84 17.94 7.61 1.12
CA ILE A 84 18.99 8.30 1.89
C ILE A 84 20.37 7.75 1.51
N ARG A 85 20.54 6.43 1.53
CA ARG A 85 21.80 5.77 1.17
C ARG A 85 22.24 6.12 -0.25
N SER A 86 21.31 6.15 -1.21
CA SER A 86 21.59 6.52 -2.60
C SER A 86 22.09 7.96 -2.72
N ASN A 87 21.54 8.89 -1.95
CA ASN A 87 22.00 10.28 -1.93
C ASN A 87 23.44 10.41 -1.39
N GLU A 88 23.81 9.63 -0.37
CA GLU A 88 25.18 9.59 0.15
C GLU A 88 26.17 9.07 -0.90
N ILE A 89 25.81 8.01 -1.62
CA ILE A 89 26.61 7.46 -2.73
C ILE A 89 26.76 8.51 -3.85
N ILE A 90 25.70 9.22 -4.22
CA ILE A 90 25.77 10.24 -5.27
C ILE A 90 26.71 11.39 -4.86
N LYS A 91 26.71 11.77 -3.59
CA LYS A 91 27.62 12.81 -3.06
C LYS A 91 29.08 12.36 -3.08
N SER A 92 29.36 11.09 -2.79
CA SER A 92 30.75 10.58 -2.80
C SER A 92 31.35 10.46 -4.21
N ILE A 93 30.52 10.35 -5.25
CA ILE A 93 30.96 10.28 -6.66
C ILE A 93 31.20 11.68 -7.28
N LYS A 94 30.61 12.74 -6.70
CA LYS A 94 30.75 14.12 -7.21
C LYS A 94 32.00 14.86 -6.70
N HIS A 95 32.88 14.17 -5.98
CA HIS A 95 34.19 14.64 -5.52
C HIS A 95 35.29 13.77 -6.13
#